data_AF-A0A7M3ZI74-F1
#
_entry.id   AF-A0A7M3ZI74-F1
#
_cell.length_a   1.000
_cell.length_b   1.000
_cell.length_c   1.000
_cell.angle_alpha   90.00
_cell.angle_beta   90.00
_cell.angle_gamma   90.00
#
_symmetry.space_group_name_H-M   'P 1'
#
loop_
_entity.id
_entity.type
_entity.pdbx_description
1 polymer ?
#
loop_
_entity_poly.entity_id
_entity_poly.type
_entity_poly.pdbx_seq_one_letter_code
_entity_poly.pdbx_strand_id
1 'polypeptide(L)' 'EVSSPQKKVRRARIEVDMSLFEDWQADDRDAAVEWVVGELGEGEQERTLLMQLQGTGWSAQQSRAIYDMARNQQ' A
#
# COMPACT_ATOMS: atom_id res chain seq x y z
N GLU A 1 13.58 -31.05 -1.12
CA GLU A 1 12.41 -30.24 -1.54
C GLU A 1 11.68 -29.80 -0.27
N VAL A 2 11.59 -28.49 0.00
CA VAL A 2 10.86 -27.99 1.18
C VAL A 2 9.88 -26.94 0.71
N SER A 3 8.63 -27.35 0.58
CA SER A 3 7.50 -26.52 0.18
C SER A 3 7.25 -25.45 1.23
N SER A 4 7.64 -24.21 0.94
CA SER A 4 7.21 -23.04 1.70
C SER A 4 5.69 -22.93 1.62
N PRO A 5 4.94 -22.83 2.74
CA PRO A 5 3.51 -22.60 2.67
C PRO A 5 3.30 -21.18 2.15
N GLN A 6 2.98 -21.06 0.86
CA GLN A 6 2.37 -19.85 0.30
C GLN A 6 1.07 -19.63 1.06
N LYS A 7 1.16 -18.81 2.11
CA LYS A 7 0.04 -18.33 2.90
C LYS A 7 -0.88 -17.62 1.91
N LYS A 8 -1.92 -18.31 1.45
CA LYS A 8 -2.98 -17.75 0.62
C LYS A 8 -3.63 -16.63 1.43
N VAL A 9 -3.11 -15.43 1.25
CA VAL A 9 -3.70 -14.20 1.77
C VAL A 9 -5.07 -14.11 1.10
N ARG A 10 -6.10 -14.45 1.87
CA ARG A 10 -7.48 -14.24 1.47
C ARG A 10 -7.56 -12.76 1.11
N ARG A 11 -7.79 -12.46 -0.17
CA ARG A 11 -8.13 -11.12 -0.65
C ARG A 11 -9.51 -10.77 -0.09
N ALA A 12 -9.59 -10.58 1.23
CA ALA A 12 -10.67 -9.80 1.80
C ALA A 12 -10.56 -8.44 1.11
N ARG A 13 -11.67 -7.92 0.57
CA ARG A 13 -11.73 -6.53 0.11
C ARG A 13 -11.17 -5.69 1.26
N ILE A 14 -9.99 -5.12 1.06
CA ILE A 14 -9.36 -4.33 2.09
C ILE A 14 -10.16 -3.04 2.08
N GLU A 15 -11.07 -2.93 3.03
CA GLU A 15 -11.82 -1.71 3.25
C GLU A 15 -10.82 -0.71 3.80
N VAL A 16 -10.38 0.20 2.94
CA VAL A 16 -9.44 1.23 3.31
C VAL A 16 -10.24 2.31 4.03
N ASP A 17 -9.96 2.44 5.32
CA ASP A 17 -10.57 3.47 6.14
C ASP A 17 -10.02 4.85 5.72
N MET A 18 -10.86 5.63 5.04
CA MET A 18 -10.48 6.95 4.55
C MET A 18 -10.37 8.00 5.66
N SER A 19 -10.85 7.70 6.88
CA SER A 19 -10.68 8.59 8.04
C SER A 19 -9.24 8.59 8.60
N LEU A 20 -8.39 7.68 8.11
CA LEU A 20 -6.95 7.71 8.36
C LEU A 20 -6.23 8.88 7.66
N PHE A 21 -6.89 9.54 6.71
CA PHE A 21 -6.35 10.65 5.96
C PHE A 21 -7.14 11.91 6.28
N GLU A 22 -6.43 13.01 6.46
CA GLU A 22 -7.05 14.32 6.56
C GLU A 22 -7.44 14.81 5.15
N ASP A 23 -8.49 15.62 5.02
CA ASP A 23 -8.95 16.14 3.72
C ASP A 23 -7.84 16.87 2.95
N TRP A 24 -6.95 17.57 3.65
CA TRP A 24 -5.82 18.28 3.03
C TRP A 24 -4.74 17.33 2.47
N GLN A 25 -4.70 16.08 2.94
CA GLN A 25 -3.76 15.05 2.48
C GLN A 25 -4.28 14.28 1.26
N ALA A 26 -5.47 14.64 0.74
CA ALA A 26 -6.08 13.91 -0.37
C ALA A 26 -5.17 13.89 -1.63
N ASP A 27 -4.51 15.00 -1.93
CA ASP A 27 -3.61 15.15 -3.08
C ASP A 27 -2.30 14.35 -2.88
N ASP A 28 -1.64 14.53 -1.73
CA ASP A 28 -0.45 13.75 -1.35
C ASP A 28 -0.74 12.24 -1.32
N ARG A 29 -1.91 11.84 -0.83
CA ARG A 29 -2.34 10.43 -0.81
C ARG A 29 -2.50 9.91 -2.22
N ASP A 30 -3.17 10.65 -3.11
CA ASP A 30 -3.37 10.23 -4.50
C ASP A 30 -2.02 10.04 -5.21
N ALA A 31 -1.12 11.02 -5.07
CA ALA A 31 0.24 10.95 -5.59
C ALA A 31 1.02 9.75 -5.02
N ALA A 32 0.90 9.47 -3.72
CA ALA A 32 1.54 8.32 -3.09
C ALA A 32 0.96 7.00 -3.60
N VAL A 33 -0.35 6.92 -3.83
CA VAL A 33 -1.00 5.74 -4.41
C VAL A 33 -0.52 5.51 -5.84
N GLU A 34 -0.52 6.54 -6.70
CA GLU A 34 -0.03 6.44 -8.07
C GLU A 34 1.44 5.99 -8.13
N TRP A 35 2.28 6.54 -7.24
CA TRP A 35 3.67 6.11 -7.11
C TRP A 35 3.77 4.62 -6.76
N VAL A 36 3.01 4.15 -5.76
CA VAL A 36 2.99 2.74 -5.37
C VAL A 36 2.47 1.85 -6.50
N VAL A 37 1.45 2.27 -7.26
CA VAL A 37 0.92 1.51 -8.42
C VAL A 37 2.02 1.31 -9.46
N GLY A 38 2.81 2.35 -9.74
CA GLY A 38 3.96 2.29 -10.65
C GLY A 38 5.01 1.29 -10.18
N GLU A 39 5.49 1.44 -8.95
CA GLU A 39 6.52 0.55 -8.39
C GLU A 39 6.03 -0.91 -8.25
N LEU A 40 4.75 -1.10 -7.90
CA LEU A 40 4.14 -2.43 -7.84
C LEU A 40 4.09 -3.09 -9.23
N GLY A 41 3.87 -2.31 -10.28
CA GLY A 41 3.94 -2.76 -11.68
C GLY A 41 5.34 -3.22 -12.10
N GLU A 42 6.39 -2.57 -11.58
CA GLU A 42 7.79 -2.96 -11.78
C GLU A 42 8.19 -4.21 -10.97
N GLY A 43 7.31 -4.69 -10.08
CA GLY A 43 7.54 -5.87 -9.23
C GLY A 43 8.24 -5.57 -7.91
N GLU A 44 8.21 -4.32 -7.45
CA GLU A 44 8.76 -3.92 -6.16
C GLU A 44 8.05 -4.63 -4.99
N GLN A 45 8.78 -4.85 -3.89
CA GLN A 45 8.27 -5.58 -2.74
C GLN A 45 7.41 -4.70 -1.83
N GLU A 46 6.29 -5.25 -1.34
CA GLU A 46 5.38 -4.59 -0.37
C GLU A 46 6.15 -3.98 0.81
N ARG A 47 7.12 -4.70 1.38
CA ARG A 47 7.92 -4.21 2.52
C ARG A 47 8.75 -2.98 2.17
N THR A 48 9.36 -2.95 0.99
CA THR A 48 10.15 -1.80 0.52
C THR A 48 9.25 -0.59 0.37
N LEU A 49 8.09 -0.75 -0.27
CA LEU A 49 7.12 0.32 -0.50
C LEU A 49 6.60 0.90 0.81
N LEU A 50 6.21 0.04 1.76
CA LEU A 50 5.77 0.49 3.08
C LEU A 50 6.86 1.25 3.83
N MET A 51 8.11 0.76 3.80
CA MET A 51 9.24 1.46 4.43
C MET A 51 9.50 2.82 3.78
N GLN A 52 9.43 2.91 2.45
CA GLN A 52 9.62 4.17 1.73
C GLN A 52 8.54 5.18 2.10
N LEU A 53 7.26 4.79 2.08
CA LEU A 53 6.14 5.64 2.49
C LEU A 53 6.30 6.14 3.94
N GLN A 54 6.69 5.24 4.84
CA GLN A 54 6.96 5.62 6.23
C GLN A 54 8.15 6.58 6.36
N GLY A 55 9.17 6.43 5.50
CA GLY A 55 10.29 7.36 5.40
C GLY A 55 9.91 8.74 4.86
N THR A 56 8.85 8.83 4.04
CA THR A 56 8.31 10.10 3.52
C THR A 56 7.52 10.88 4.57
N GLY A 57 7.04 10.20 5.63
CA GLY A 57 6.24 10.81 6.70
C GLY A 57 4.86 10.19 6.89
N TRP A 58 4.49 9.17 6.08
CA TRP A 58 3.24 8.45 6.28
C TRP A 58 3.29 7.55 7.52
N SER A 59 2.21 7.50 8.29
CA SER A 59 2.13 6.54 9.39
C SER A 59 2.08 5.08 8.88
N ALA A 60 2.37 4.11 9.74
CA ALA A 60 2.29 2.69 9.39
C ALA A 60 0.89 2.27 8.90
N GLN A 61 -0.17 2.90 9.40
CA GLN A 61 -1.54 2.62 8.97
C GLN A 61 -1.85 3.28 7.63
N GLN A 62 -1.41 4.53 7.42
CA GLN A 62 -1.59 5.23 6.16
C GLN A 62 -0.79 4.60 5.03
N SER A 63 0.46 4.20 5.27
CA SER A 63 1.27 3.51 4.26
C SER A 63 0.63 2.19 3.84
N ARG A 64 0.05 1.46 4.81
CA ARG A 64 -0.70 0.23 4.52
C ARG A 64 -1.95 0.50 3.70
N ALA A 65 -2.72 1.52 4.08
CA ALA A 65 -3.90 1.96 3.34
C ALA A 65 -3.56 2.38 1.90
N ILE A 66 -2.50 3.18 1.70
CA ILE A 66 -2.00 3.58 0.37
C ILE A 66 -1.62 2.36 -0.45
N TYR A 67 -0.87 1.42 0.13
CA TYR A 67 -0.51 0.18 -0.54
C TYR A 67 -1.73 -0.64 -0.94
N ASP A 68 -2.71 -0.79 -0.04
CA ASP A 68 -3.90 -1.57 -0.31
C ASP A 68 -4.82 -0.88 -1.34
N MET A 69 -4.87 0.47 -1.37
CA MET A 69 -5.51 1.25 -2.45
C MET A 69 -4.83 0.99 -3.79
N ALA A 70 -3.50 1.10 -3.86
CA ALA A 70 -2.73 0.85 -5.08
C ALA A 70 -2.95 -0.57 -5.61
N ARG A 71 -2.90 -1.56 -4.71
CA ARG A 71 -3.15 -2.96 -5.04
C ARG A 71 -4.58 -3.22 -5.53
N ASN A 72 -5.56 -2.47 -5.03
CA ASN A 72 -6.96 -2.58 -5.46
C ASN A 72 -7.21 -1.92 -6.83
N GLN A 73 -6.28 -1.09 -7.32
CA GLN A 73 -6.34 -0.52 -8.67
C GLN A 73 -5.75 -1.43 -9.76
N GLN A 74 -5.06 -2.53 -9.39
CA GLN A 74 -4.60 -3.58 -10.32
C GLN A 74 -5.61 -4.72 -10.45
#